data_AF-A0A2E8TJ58-F1
#
_entry.id   AF-A0A2E8TJ58-F1
#
_cell.length_a   1.000
_cell.length_b   1.000
_cell.length_c   1.000
_cell.angle_alpha   90.00
_cell.angle_beta   90.00
_cell.angle_gamma   90.00
#
_symmetry.space_group_name_H-M   'P 1'
#
loop_
_entity.id
_entity.type
_entity.pdbx_description
1 polymer ?
#
loop_
_entity_poly.entity_id
_entity_poly.type
_entity_poly.pdbx_seq_one_letter_code
_entity_poly.pdbx_strand_id
1 'polypeptide(L)' 'MNKSKITWLILSSFGIMFAILSWLQESIYQINFLLDGPKKGVWAFFLGLFLYKYLAKKA' A
#
# COMPACT_ATOMS: atom_id res chain seq x y z
N MET A 1 11.17 -14.24 -13.46
CA MET A 1 10.22 -13.10 -13.49
C MET A 1 10.97 -11.88 -13.98
N ASN A 2 10.53 -11.23 -15.07
CA ASN A 2 11.23 -10.08 -15.65
C ASN A 2 11.28 -8.93 -14.63
N LYS A 3 12.45 -8.28 -14.48
CA LYS A 3 12.65 -7.19 -13.50
C LYS A 3 11.59 -6.08 -13.65
N SER A 4 11.20 -5.75 -14.88
CA SER A 4 10.14 -4.78 -15.16
C SER A 4 8.77 -5.19 -14.62
N LYS A 5 8.44 -6.48 -14.65
CA LYS A 5 7.17 -7.01 -14.13
C LYS A 5 7.13 -6.92 -12.60
N ILE A 6 8.27 -7.15 -11.96
CA ILE A 6 8.43 -7.03 -10.50
C ILE A 6 8.17 -5.59 -10.05
N THR A 7 8.88 -4.63 -10.64
CA THR A 7 8.70 -3.21 -10.32
C THR A 7 7.26 -2.77 -10.57
N TRP A 8 6.66 -3.21 -11.66
CA TRP A 8 5.27 -2.90 -11.99
C TRP A 8 4.27 -3.45 -10.96
N LEU A 9 4.43 -4.72 -10.53
CA LEU A 9 3.56 -5.29 -9.49
C LEU A 9 3.73 -4.60 -8.13
N ILE A 10 4.95 -4.19 -7.79
CA ILE A 10 5.22 -3.44 -6.54
C ILE A 10 4.55 -2.07 -6.60
N LEU A 11 4.71 -1.32 -7.70
CA LEU A 11 4.10 0.00 -7.87
C LEU A 11 2.57 -0.07 -7.86
N SER A 12 2.01 -1.08 -8.53
CA SER A 12 0.56 -1.31 -8.57
C SER A 12 0.01 -1.68 -7.18
N SER A 13 0.66 -2.61 -6.48
CA SER A 13 0.25 -3.01 -5.12
C SER A 13 0.34 -1.85 -4.13
N PHE A 14 1.38 -1.01 -4.25
CA PHE A 14 1.54 0.19 -3.46
C PHE A 14 0.41 1.20 -3.72
N GLY A 15 0.10 1.49 -5.00
CA GLY A 15 -0.98 2.42 -5.36
C GLY A 15 -2.34 1.99 -4.84
N ILE A 16 -2.66 0.69 -4.94
CA ILE A 16 -3.92 0.12 -4.42
C ILE A 16 -4.00 0.29 -2.90
N MET A 17 -2.91 -0.01 -2.19
CA MET A 17 -2.88 0.11 -0.73
C MET A 17 -2.97 1.56 -0.26
N PHE A 18 -2.36 2.48 -1.01
CA PHE A 18 -2.45 3.92 -0.75
C PHE A 18 -3.88 4.44 -0.93
N ALA A 19 -4.59 4.00 -1.96
CA ALA A 19 -6.00 4.32 -2.18
C ALA A 19 -6.89 3.79 -1.04
N ILE A 20 -6.69 2.54 -0.62
CA ILE A 20 -7.43 1.93 0.50
C ILE A 20 -7.19 2.72 1.79
N LEU A 21 -5.93 3.02 2.12
CA LEU A 21 -5.60 3.82 3.31
C LEU A 21 -6.16 5.25 3.23
N SER A 22 -6.25 5.82 2.03
CA SER A 22 -6.91 7.11 1.85
C SER A 22 -8.40 7.06 2.12
N TRP A 23 -9.05 6.02 1.63
CA TRP A 23 -10.46 5.81 1.89
C TRP A 23 -10.73 5.47 3.35
N LEU A 24 -9.84 4.70 3.99
CA LEU A 24 -9.93 4.36 5.42
C LEU A 24 -9.72 5.58 6.32
N GLN A 25 -8.78 6.46 5.96
CA GLN A 25 -8.55 7.73 6.64
C GLN A 25 -9.78 8.63 6.58
N GLU A 26 -10.42 8.73 5.40
CA GLU A 26 -11.65 9.51 5.20
C GLU A 26 -12.83 8.92 5.99
N SER A 27 -12.97 7.59 5.98
CA SER A 27 -14.12 6.88 6.56
C SER A 27 -14.02 6.73 8.09
N ILE A 28 -12.81 6.68 8.63
CA ILE A 28 -12.57 6.47 10.06
C ILE A 28 -11.78 7.68 10.59
N TYR A 29 -12.53 8.69 10.99
CA TYR A 29 -12.01 9.97 11.49
C TYR A 29 -11.01 9.82 12.64
N GLN A 30 -11.11 8.76 13.45
CA GLN A 30 -10.17 8.48 14.55
C GLN A 30 -8.76 8.06 14.10
N ILE A 31 -8.58 7.64 12.84
CA ILE A 31 -7.28 7.20 12.33
C ILE A 31 -6.53 8.35 11.65
N ASN A 32 -7.13 9.54 11.51
CA ASN A 32 -6.44 10.73 10.99
C ASN A 32 -5.14 10.98 11.74
N PHE A 33 -5.15 10.93 13.08
CA PHE A 33 -3.93 11.13 13.89
C PHE A 33 -2.81 10.11 13.61
N LEU A 34 -3.17 8.87 13.25
CA LEU A 34 -2.22 7.79 12.95
C LEU A 34 -1.71 7.86 11.50
N LEU A 35 -2.56 8.31 10.57
CA LEU A 35 -2.29 8.39 9.13
C LEU A 35 -1.97 9.82 8.67
N ASP A 36 -1.77 10.76 9.59
CA ASP A 36 -1.51 12.15 9.26
C ASP A 36 -0.11 12.34 8.62
N GLY A 37 -0.08 13.05 7.49
CA GLY A 37 1.14 13.41 6.76
C GLY A 37 1.87 12.24 6.08
N PRO A 38 3.23 12.28 5.97
CA PRO A 38 4.01 11.29 5.21
C PRO A 38 3.95 9.87 5.78
N LYS A 39 3.43 9.71 7.01
CA LYS A 39 3.26 8.43 7.71
C LYS A 39 2.33 7.50 6.96
N LYS A 40 1.30 8.02 6.28
CA LYS A 40 0.39 7.25 5.43
C LYS A 40 1.11 6.53 4.29
N GLY A 41 2.06 7.21 3.67
CA GLY A 41 2.89 6.64 2.60
C GLY A 41 3.80 5.52 3.12
N VAL A 42 4.36 5.68 4.33
CA VAL A 42 5.18 4.65 4.98
C VAL A 42 4.33 3.41 5.31
N TRP A 43 3.15 3.59 5.89
CA TRP A 43 2.21 2.50 6.14
C TRP A 43 1.75 1.80 4.86
N ALA A 44 1.43 2.56 3.81
CA ALA A 44 1.09 2.02 2.50
C ALA A 44 2.24 1.21 1.88
N PHE A 45 3.49 1.63 2.11
CA PHE A 45 4.67 0.92 1.64
C PHE A 45 4.86 -0.42 2.35
N PHE A 46 4.76 -0.46 3.68
CA PHE A 46 4.87 -1.71 4.45
C PHE A 46 3.73 -2.68 4.15
N LEU A 47 2.48 -2.19 4.10
CA LEU A 47 1.32 -3.02 3.75
C LEU A 47 1.36 -3.47 2.29
N GLY A 48 1.78 -2.59 1.37
CA GLY A 48 1.95 -2.92 -0.05
C GLY A 48 3.06 -3.94 -0.30
N LEU A 49 4.18 -3.87 0.43
CA LEU A 49 5.23 -4.90 0.42
C LEU A 49 4.74 -6.23 0.99
N PHE A 50 3.94 -6.18 2.06
CA PHE A 50 3.32 -7.37 2.63
C PHE A 50 2.36 -8.02 1.61
N LEU A 51 1.53 -7.21 0.94
CA LEU A 51 0.64 -7.67 -0.13
C LEU A 51 1.42 -8.27 -1.30
N TYR A 52 2.50 -7.63 -1.74
CA TYR A 52 3.36 -8.16 -2.80
C TYR A 52 3.93 -9.54 -2.41
N LYS A 53 4.37 -9.70 -1.17
CA LYS A 53 4.97 -10.96 -0.70
C LYS A 53 3.96 -12.09 -0.53
N TYR A 54 2.71 -11.80 -0.16
CA TYR A 54 1.67 -12.82 0.06
C TYR A 54 0.77 -13.07 -1.16
N LEU A 55 0.41 -12.02 -1.89
CA LEU A 55 -0.51 -12.09 -3.02
C LEU A 55 0.23 -12.21 -4.35
N ALA A 56 1.20 -11.33 -4.60
CA ALA A 56 1.90 -11.28 -5.89
C ALA A 56 3.00 -12.34 -6.06
N LYS A 57 3.58 -12.85 -4.96
CA LYS A 57 4.57 -13.95 -5.02
C LYS A 57 3.92 -15.33 -5.21
N LYS A 58 2.62 -15.47 -4.91
CA LYS A 58 1.87 -16.73 -5.02
C LYS A 58 1.12 -16.88 -6.36
N ALA A 59 0.96 -15.79 -7.12
CA ALA A 59 0.28 -15.74 -8.41
C ALA A 59 1.22 -16.01 -9.60
#